data_AF-A0A523JB60-F1
#
_entry.id   AF-A0A523JB60-F1
#
_cell.length_a   1.000
_cell.length_b   1.000
_cell.length_c   1.000
_cell.angle_alpha   90.00
_cell.angle_beta   90.00
_cell.angle_gamma   90.00
#
_symmetry.space_group_name_H-M   'P 1'
#
loop_
_entity.id
_entity.type
_entity.pdbx_description
1 polymer ?
#
loop_
_entity_poly.entity_id
_entity_poly.type
_entity_poly.pdbx_seq_one_letter_code
_entity_poly.pdbx_strand_id
1 'polypeptide(L)'
;PSETIRELARELATAEHAVVYGRIGTCTQAFGTVASWLVDVCNVLSGNLDEPGGAMFPKAAALAANTFGAPGVGQGVRTGRRHSRVRGAPEVQGELPVACLAEEIESAGDDRIRALITVAGNPALSTPNATRLQKALDQLEFMVSLDLYLNETTQHADVILPGRSPLEDSHFDVVFNQFACRNNVRFSPPVFEAVPDHPEEWETLLRLAGIVNGQGPDADIEALDGLVIASQVQAAVGADASPIHGRDAGEILSELANRRGPERVIDFALRSGPYGDAFGARPDGLSLARLEAQPHGIDLGALEPRVPELLRTPSGKIELAPEPILADLDRLAEVQPAASRGGALVLIGRRSLRSNNSWMHNIPVLMTGKPRCTMHVHPSDAQRLGLEAGALARVTSRAGSVDVPVEVTDAIMPGVVSIPHGWGHDQPESRLGVAAERPGVNANVLTDEFELDPLSGNSVLNGVPVSVQAL
;
A
#
# COMPACT_ATOMS: atom_id res chain seq x y z
N PRO A 1 -32.79 12.77 6.52
CA PRO A 1 -31.90 11.69 6.01
C PRO A 1 -32.22 11.26 4.56
N SER A 2 -33.44 10.81 4.25
CA SER A 2 -33.81 10.36 2.90
C SER A 2 -33.93 11.50 1.89
N GLU A 3 -34.47 12.65 2.29
CA GLU A 3 -34.58 13.85 1.45
C GLU A 3 -33.21 14.36 1.02
N THR A 4 -32.29 14.52 1.97
CA THR A 4 -30.89 14.91 1.72
C THR A 4 -30.19 13.97 0.74
N ILE A 5 -30.38 12.64 0.86
CA ILE A 5 -29.80 11.68 -0.09
C ILE A 5 -30.34 11.91 -1.51
N ARG A 6 -31.65 12.15 -1.66
CA ARG A 6 -32.26 12.40 -2.97
C ARG A 6 -31.81 13.72 -3.57
N GLU A 7 -31.64 14.73 -2.74
CA GLU A 7 -31.12 16.04 -3.13
C GLU A 7 -29.69 15.90 -3.66
N LEU A 8 -28.77 15.33 -2.87
CA LEU A 8 -27.39 15.09 -3.26
C LEU A 8 -27.27 14.26 -4.56
N ALA A 9 -28.11 13.22 -4.71
CA ALA A 9 -28.10 12.41 -5.93
C ALA A 9 -28.53 13.22 -7.18
N ARG A 10 -29.50 14.13 -7.04
CA ARG A 10 -29.94 15.01 -8.13
C ARG A 10 -28.90 16.08 -8.45
N GLU A 11 -28.29 16.66 -7.43
CA GLU A 11 -27.20 17.63 -7.59
C GLU A 11 -26.03 16.99 -8.31
N LEU A 12 -25.60 15.80 -7.89
CA LEU A 12 -24.54 15.03 -8.55
C LEU A 12 -24.87 14.73 -10.02
N ALA A 13 -26.10 14.32 -10.32
CA ALA A 13 -26.52 13.96 -11.67
C ALA A 13 -26.74 15.15 -12.62
N THR A 14 -26.86 16.38 -12.08
CA THR A 14 -27.12 17.59 -12.88
C THR A 14 -25.95 18.58 -12.88
N ALA A 15 -24.92 18.33 -12.08
CA ALA A 15 -23.70 19.11 -12.09
C ALA A 15 -22.99 19.00 -13.45
N GLU A 16 -22.46 20.12 -13.93
CA GLU A 16 -21.66 20.16 -15.17
C GLU A 16 -20.35 19.36 -15.02
N HIS A 17 -19.75 19.42 -13.82
CA HIS A 17 -18.57 18.67 -13.44
C HIS A 17 -18.71 18.22 -11.98
N ALA A 18 -18.55 16.93 -11.73
CA ALA A 18 -18.53 16.40 -10.37
C ALA A 18 -17.64 15.16 -10.25
N VAL A 19 -17.21 14.86 -9.03
CA VAL A 19 -16.46 13.64 -8.74
C VAL A 19 -16.86 13.09 -7.38
N VAL A 20 -17.17 11.81 -7.33
CA VAL A 20 -17.28 11.05 -6.09
C VAL A 20 -15.94 10.39 -5.83
N TYR A 21 -15.40 10.56 -4.61
CA TYR A 21 -14.07 10.09 -4.24
C TYR A 21 -14.09 9.38 -2.89
N GLY A 22 -13.53 8.17 -2.84
CA GLY A 22 -13.33 7.36 -1.63
C GLY A 22 -11.92 6.79 -1.59
N ARG A 23 -11.38 6.57 -0.38
CA ARG A 23 -10.01 6.06 -0.15
C ARG A 23 -9.95 5.17 1.08
N ILE A 24 -8.73 4.90 1.56
CA ILE A 24 -8.36 3.99 2.66
C ILE A 24 -9.43 3.81 3.74
N GLY A 25 -10.02 4.89 4.28
CA GLY A 25 -11.07 4.78 5.30
C GLY A 25 -12.26 3.89 4.90
N THR A 26 -12.76 4.01 3.67
CA THR A 26 -13.83 3.17 3.12
C THR A 26 -13.32 1.83 2.62
N CYS A 27 -12.03 1.71 2.27
CA CYS A 27 -11.44 0.49 1.71
C CYS A 27 -11.03 -0.54 2.79
N THR A 28 -10.60 -0.11 3.97
CA THR A 28 -10.16 -1.02 5.05
C THR A 28 -11.32 -1.40 5.96
N GLN A 29 -12.44 -1.82 5.36
CA GLN A 29 -13.72 -2.20 5.98
C GLN A 29 -14.16 -3.59 5.49
N ALA A 30 -15.10 -4.22 6.20
CA ALA A 30 -15.63 -5.54 5.82
C ALA A 30 -16.27 -5.58 4.43
N PHE A 31 -16.65 -4.43 3.86
CA PHE A 31 -17.21 -4.28 2.51
C PHE A 31 -16.43 -3.24 1.69
N GLY A 32 -15.10 -3.21 1.86
CA GLY A 32 -14.23 -2.22 1.24
C GLY A 32 -14.30 -2.24 -0.29
N THR A 33 -14.28 -3.44 -0.89
CA THR A 33 -14.43 -3.61 -2.34
C THR A 33 -15.78 -3.11 -2.85
N VAL A 34 -16.88 -3.45 -2.16
CA VAL A 34 -18.24 -2.99 -2.53
C VAL A 34 -18.34 -1.46 -2.44
N ALA A 35 -17.81 -0.86 -1.37
CA ALA A 35 -17.80 0.59 -1.20
C ALA A 35 -16.99 1.29 -2.30
N SER A 36 -15.81 0.77 -2.65
CA SER A 36 -14.99 1.30 -3.74
C SER A 36 -15.70 1.19 -5.09
N TRP A 37 -16.32 0.04 -5.37
CA TRP A 37 -17.09 -0.17 -6.59
C TRP A 37 -18.28 0.80 -6.69
N LEU A 38 -19.01 1.04 -5.60
CA LEU A 38 -20.13 2.00 -5.61
C LEU A 38 -19.69 3.43 -5.91
N VAL A 39 -18.49 3.85 -5.48
CA VAL A 39 -17.90 5.15 -5.85
C VAL A 39 -17.72 5.25 -7.35
N ASP A 40 -17.13 4.22 -7.97
CA ASP A 40 -16.94 4.17 -9.43
C ASP A 40 -18.28 4.15 -10.17
N VAL A 41 -19.26 3.37 -9.70
CA VAL A 41 -20.62 3.33 -10.26
C VAL A 41 -21.27 4.71 -10.22
N CYS A 42 -21.12 5.47 -9.14
CA CYS A 42 -21.66 6.83 -9.06
C CYS A 42 -21.06 7.75 -10.12
N ASN A 43 -19.73 7.69 -10.32
CA ASN A 43 -19.06 8.48 -11.35
C ASN A 43 -19.49 8.06 -12.76
N VAL A 44 -19.66 6.76 -13.04
CA VAL A 44 -20.12 6.29 -14.35
C VAL A 44 -21.58 6.70 -14.62
N LEU A 45 -22.49 6.47 -13.67
CA LEU A 45 -23.92 6.75 -13.85
C LEU A 45 -24.23 8.25 -13.93
N SER A 46 -23.37 9.10 -13.35
CA SER A 46 -23.49 10.55 -13.46
C SER A 46 -22.78 11.13 -14.70
N GLY A 47 -22.13 10.29 -15.53
CA GLY A 47 -21.40 10.74 -16.71
C GLY A 47 -20.07 11.43 -16.42
N ASN A 48 -19.53 11.25 -15.21
CA ASN A 48 -18.31 11.91 -14.74
C ASN A 48 -17.07 11.00 -14.74
N LEU A 49 -17.17 9.72 -15.10
CA LEU A 49 -15.98 8.88 -15.24
C LEU A 49 -15.26 9.20 -16.54
N ASP A 50 -13.96 9.47 -16.43
CA ASP A 50 -13.02 9.75 -17.52
C ASP A 50 -13.34 10.98 -18.38
N GLU A 51 -14.11 11.91 -17.83
CA GLU A 51 -14.42 13.21 -18.43
C GLU A 51 -13.68 14.35 -17.70
N PRO A 52 -13.24 15.41 -18.40
CA PRO A 52 -12.66 16.60 -17.77
C PRO A 52 -13.57 17.17 -16.67
N GLY A 53 -13.01 17.35 -15.47
CA GLY A 53 -13.76 17.77 -14.29
C GLY A 53 -14.35 16.62 -13.45
N GLY A 54 -14.22 15.38 -13.92
CA GLY A 54 -14.65 14.17 -13.23
C GLY A 54 -13.49 13.26 -12.78
N ALA A 55 -13.81 11.96 -12.59
CA ALA A 55 -12.86 10.94 -12.18
C ALA A 55 -12.06 10.42 -13.39
N MET A 56 -10.89 10.99 -13.65
CA MET A 56 -10.05 10.66 -14.81
C MET A 56 -8.86 9.75 -14.46
N PHE A 57 -8.27 9.12 -15.48
CA PHE A 57 -7.14 8.21 -15.34
C PHE A 57 -5.79 8.81 -15.78
N PRO A 58 -4.77 8.83 -14.92
CA PRO A 58 -3.44 9.30 -15.30
C PRO A 58 -2.76 8.37 -16.29
N LYS A 59 -1.99 8.95 -17.22
CA LYS A 59 -1.09 8.24 -18.15
C LYS A 59 0.33 8.42 -17.65
N ALA A 60 0.76 7.51 -16.78
CA ALA A 60 2.11 7.56 -16.22
C ALA A 60 3.17 7.34 -17.32
N ALA A 61 4.35 7.93 -17.14
CA ALA A 61 5.42 7.89 -18.13
C ALA A 61 6.06 6.51 -18.30
N ALA A 62 6.03 5.69 -17.25
CA ALA A 62 6.66 4.39 -17.18
C ALA A 62 5.97 3.52 -16.12
N LEU A 63 6.19 2.21 -16.19
CA LEU A 63 5.88 1.24 -15.12
C LEU A 63 4.41 1.17 -14.65
N ALA A 64 3.45 1.65 -15.45
CA ALA A 64 2.03 1.58 -15.15
C ALA A 64 1.30 0.59 -16.07
N ALA A 65 0.67 -0.44 -15.47
CA ALA A 65 -0.01 -1.51 -16.20
C ALA A 65 -1.09 -1.01 -17.17
N ASN A 66 -1.73 0.13 -16.86
CA ASN A 66 -2.77 0.74 -17.69
C ASN A 66 -2.21 1.48 -18.94
N THR A 67 -0.89 1.46 -19.18
CA THR A 67 -0.24 2.06 -20.36
C THR A 67 0.32 1.04 -21.34
N PHE A 68 0.22 -0.26 -21.03
CA PHE A 68 0.73 -1.36 -21.85
C PHE A 68 -0.38 -2.23 -22.42
N GLY A 69 -0.14 -2.82 -23.59
CA GLY A 69 -1.07 -3.75 -24.25
C GLY A 69 -2.06 -3.06 -25.19
N ALA A 70 -2.89 -3.86 -25.86
CA ALA A 70 -3.84 -3.36 -26.83
C ALA A 70 -5.04 -2.66 -26.15
N PRO A 71 -5.53 -1.52 -26.71
CA PRO A 71 -6.73 -0.83 -26.24
C PRO A 71 -7.94 -1.76 -26.08
N GLY A 72 -8.63 -1.70 -24.95
CA GLY A 72 -9.87 -2.46 -24.71
C GLY A 72 -9.71 -3.98 -24.69
N VAL A 73 -8.48 -4.51 -24.54
CA VAL A 73 -8.22 -5.95 -24.50
C VAL A 73 -7.54 -6.31 -23.18
N GLY A 74 -8.11 -7.26 -22.45
CA GLY A 74 -7.43 -7.83 -21.29
C GLY A 74 -8.19 -9.01 -20.69
N GLN A 75 -7.61 -9.56 -19.62
CA GLN A 75 -8.12 -10.76 -18.94
C GLN A 75 -8.96 -10.44 -17.70
N GLY A 76 -9.17 -9.15 -17.41
CA GLY A 76 -9.77 -8.69 -16.17
C GLY A 76 -8.90 -8.96 -14.95
N VAL A 77 -9.46 -8.67 -13.77
CA VAL A 77 -8.86 -9.05 -12.49
C VAL A 77 -9.29 -10.46 -12.14
N ARG A 78 -8.32 -11.31 -11.80
CA ARG A 78 -8.55 -12.67 -11.32
C ARG A 78 -7.89 -12.84 -9.95
N THR A 79 -8.67 -13.29 -8.97
CA THR A 79 -8.22 -13.62 -7.62
C THR A 79 -8.26 -15.13 -7.40
N GLY A 80 -7.68 -15.62 -6.30
CA GLY A 80 -7.77 -17.04 -5.92
C GLY A 80 -7.01 -18.00 -6.85
N ARG A 81 -5.99 -17.53 -7.60
CA ARG A 81 -5.12 -18.44 -8.40
C ARG A 81 -4.32 -19.38 -7.50
N ARG A 82 -4.05 -18.94 -6.28
CA ARG A 82 -3.56 -19.72 -5.15
C ARG A 82 -4.29 -19.25 -3.89
N HIS A 83 -4.19 -20.04 -2.83
CA HIS A 83 -4.83 -19.75 -1.54
C HIS A 83 -3.80 -19.87 -0.42
N SER A 84 -4.04 -19.20 0.70
CA SER A 84 -3.32 -19.49 1.94
C SER A 84 -3.60 -20.94 2.34
N ARG A 85 -2.63 -21.59 2.95
CA ARG A 85 -2.67 -23.02 3.26
C ARG A 85 -3.61 -23.29 4.43
N VAL A 86 -3.60 -22.45 5.47
CA VAL A 86 -4.32 -22.75 6.71
C VAL A 86 -5.81 -22.47 6.59
N ARG A 87 -6.21 -21.21 6.33
CA ARG A 87 -7.64 -20.85 6.21
C ARG A 87 -8.18 -20.78 4.78
N GLY A 88 -7.34 -20.99 3.76
CA GLY A 88 -7.80 -20.97 2.38
C GLY A 88 -8.14 -19.57 1.85
N ALA A 89 -7.51 -18.50 2.35
CA ALA A 89 -7.78 -17.15 1.88
C ALA A 89 -7.26 -16.95 0.44
N PRO A 90 -8.04 -16.37 -0.47
CA PRO A 90 -7.65 -16.23 -1.87
C PRO A 90 -6.52 -15.22 -2.06
N GLU A 91 -5.63 -15.50 -3.00
CA GLU A 91 -4.63 -14.54 -3.47
C GLU A 91 -5.29 -13.39 -4.25
N VAL A 92 -4.78 -12.17 -4.05
CA VAL A 92 -5.18 -10.97 -4.79
C VAL A 92 -3.93 -10.25 -5.29
N GLN A 93 -3.86 -9.98 -6.60
CA GLN A 93 -2.73 -9.31 -7.28
C GLN A 93 -1.32 -9.91 -7.07
N GLY A 94 -1.25 -11.20 -6.77
CA GLY A 94 -0.05 -11.97 -6.53
C GLY A 94 0.23 -12.20 -5.05
N GLU A 95 -0.56 -11.59 -4.16
CA GLU A 95 -0.28 -11.54 -2.72
C GLU A 95 -1.34 -12.27 -1.90
N LEU A 96 -0.91 -12.83 -0.77
CA LEU A 96 -1.81 -13.42 0.23
C LEU A 96 -2.05 -12.41 1.35
N PRO A 97 -3.25 -12.38 1.98
CA PRO A 97 -3.54 -11.49 3.08
C PRO A 97 -2.55 -11.64 4.24
N VAL A 98 -1.90 -10.55 4.65
CA VAL A 98 -0.92 -10.56 5.75
C VAL A 98 -1.52 -11.04 7.07
N ALA A 99 -2.83 -10.91 7.26
CA ALA A 99 -3.55 -11.43 8.43
C ALA A 99 -3.50 -12.97 8.55
N CYS A 100 -3.14 -13.68 7.47
CA CYS A 100 -2.88 -15.12 7.50
C CYS A 100 -1.45 -15.46 7.96
N LEU A 101 -0.53 -14.49 8.04
CA LEU A 101 0.90 -14.79 8.24
C LEU A 101 1.17 -15.54 9.56
N ALA A 102 0.53 -15.14 10.66
CA ALA A 102 0.76 -15.77 11.95
C ALA A 102 0.39 -17.26 11.94
N GLU A 103 -0.79 -17.62 11.41
CA GLU A 103 -1.21 -19.02 11.34
C GLU A 103 -0.37 -19.86 10.37
N GLU A 104 0.13 -19.25 9.29
CA GLU A 104 0.99 -19.92 8.33
C GLU A 104 2.35 -20.32 8.92
N ILE A 105 2.83 -19.58 9.91
CA ILE A 105 4.04 -19.89 10.68
C ILE A 105 3.72 -20.92 11.79
N GLU A 106 2.66 -20.70 12.56
CA GLU A 106 2.30 -21.50 13.74
C GLU A 106 1.85 -22.93 13.41
N SER A 107 1.15 -23.11 12.29
CA SER A 107 0.48 -24.39 12.00
C SER A 107 1.51 -25.47 11.66
N ALA A 108 1.36 -26.64 12.28
CA ALA A 108 2.22 -27.80 12.05
C ALA A 108 2.22 -28.24 10.57
N GLY A 109 3.31 -28.90 10.15
CA GLY A 109 3.50 -29.41 8.80
C GLY A 109 4.86 -29.05 8.21
N ASP A 110 5.29 -29.84 7.23
CA ASP A 110 6.53 -29.56 6.50
C ASP A 110 6.43 -28.33 5.59
N ASP A 111 5.20 -27.94 5.26
CA ASP A 111 4.82 -26.84 4.37
C ASP A 111 4.51 -25.51 5.09
N ARG A 112 4.74 -25.43 6.40
CA ARG A 112 4.63 -24.17 7.16
C ARG A 112 5.69 -23.14 6.73
N ILE A 113 5.42 -21.86 6.98
CA ILE A 113 6.44 -20.82 6.79
C ILE A 113 7.52 -20.98 7.86
N ARG A 114 8.74 -21.32 7.43
CA ARG A 114 9.92 -21.49 8.30
C ARG A 114 10.90 -20.33 8.21
N ALA A 115 10.87 -19.60 7.09
CA ALA A 115 11.73 -18.46 6.89
C ALA A 115 10.99 -17.25 6.34
N LEU A 116 11.41 -16.07 6.75
CA LEU A 116 10.84 -14.79 6.34
C LEU A 116 11.95 -13.81 5.94
N ILE A 117 11.76 -13.12 4.82
CA ILE A 117 12.55 -11.95 4.45
C ILE A 117 11.64 -10.73 4.55
N THR A 118 12.06 -9.73 5.32
CA THR A 118 11.37 -8.44 5.42
C THR A 118 12.24 -7.35 4.81
N VAL A 119 11.62 -6.42 4.07
CA VAL A 119 12.31 -5.31 3.40
C VAL A 119 11.58 -4.02 3.76
N ALA A 120 12.29 -3.10 4.44
CA ALA A 120 11.79 -1.80 4.90
C ALA A 120 10.40 -1.86 5.58
N GLY A 121 10.18 -2.91 6.38
CA GLY A 121 8.86 -3.29 6.89
C GLY A 121 8.84 -3.49 8.40
N ASN A 122 7.69 -3.20 9.01
CA ASN A 122 7.47 -3.46 10.44
C ASN A 122 6.17 -4.23 10.73
N PRO A 123 5.98 -5.44 10.16
CA PRO A 123 4.79 -6.25 10.34
C PRO A 123 4.46 -6.59 11.80
N ALA A 124 5.46 -6.70 12.68
CA ALA A 124 5.26 -6.89 14.12
C ALA A 124 4.39 -5.80 14.76
N LEU A 125 4.35 -4.61 14.16
CA LEU A 125 3.52 -3.48 14.60
C LEU A 125 2.33 -3.22 13.65
N SER A 126 2.54 -3.33 12.33
CA SER A 126 1.59 -2.87 11.31
C SER A 126 0.50 -3.88 10.90
N THR A 127 0.50 -5.10 11.44
CA THR A 127 -0.45 -6.15 11.05
C THR A 127 -1.56 -6.37 12.08
N PRO A 128 -2.75 -6.84 11.66
CA PRO A 128 -3.81 -7.21 12.60
C PRO A 128 -3.38 -8.27 13.59
N ASN A 129 -3.90 -8.20 14.82
CA ASN A 129 -3.47 -9.01 15.95
C ASN A 129 -1.93 -9.03 16.07
N ALA A 130 -1.35 -7.83 16.10
CA ALA A 130 0.10 -7.63 16.15
C ALA A 130 0.78 -8.46 17.27
N THR A 131 0.13 -8.61 18.43
CA THR A 131 0.61 -9.43 19.54
C THR A 131 0.76 -10.91 19.18
N ARG A 132 -0.17 -11.47 18.41
CA ARG A 132 -0.06 -12.85 17.92
C ARG A 132 1.07 -12.97 16.90
N LEU A 133 1.15 -12.05 15.93
CA LEU A 133 2.20 -12.11 14.92
C LEU A 133 3.61 -12.03 15.54
N GLN A 134 3.84 -11.14 16.51
CA GLN A 134 5.13 -11.06 17.23
C GLN A 134 5.55 -12.43 17.79
N LYS A 135 4.63 -13.15 18.44
CA LYS A 135 4.89 -14.49 18.97
C LYS A 135 5.08 -15.56 17.90
N ALA A 136 4.45 -15.38 16.74
CA ALA A 136 4.62 -16.28 15.61
C ALA A 136 6.00 -16.09 14.97
N LEU A 137 6.50 -14.86 14.87
CA LEU A 137 7.84 -14.58 14.35
C LEU A 137 8.94 -15.30 15.14
N ASP A 138 8.80 -15.43 16.47
CA ASP A 138 9.73 -16.19 17.33
C ASP A 138 9.79 -17.70 17.02
N GLN A 139 8.87 -18.23 16.20
CA GLN A 139 8.82 -19.65 15.82
C GLN A 139 9.46 -19.92 14.45
N LEU A 140 9.89 -18.87 13.74
CA LEU A 140 10.64 -19.02 12.49
C LEU A 140 11.98 -19.71 12.78
N GLU A 141 12.45 -20.47 11.80
CA GLU A 141 13.76 -21.11 11.83
C GLU A 141 14.85 -20.17 11.29
N PHE A 142 14.46 -19.22 10.44
CA PHE A 142 15.38 -18.22 9.91
C PHE A 142 14.66 -16.95 9.47
N MET A 143 15.17 -15.78 9.84
CA MET A 143 14.61 -14.51 9.40
C MET A 143 15.69 -13.51 9.02
N VAL A 144 15.48 -12.86 7.86
CA VAL A 144 16.32 -11.76 7.38
C VAL A 144 15.50 -10.48 7.35
N SER A 145 16.09 -9.38 7.83
CA SER A 145 15.51 -8.05 7.74
C SER A 145 16.45 -7.11 7.01
N LEU A 146 16.04 -6.58 5.85
CA LEU A 146 16.66 -5.41 5.23
C LEU A 146 15.96 -4.16 5.75
N ASP A 147 16.60 -3.42 6.65
CA ASP A 147 16.00 -2.21 7.22
C ASP A 147 17.07 -1.19 7.63
N LEU A 148 16.71 0.08 7.56
CA LEU A 148 17.50 1.20 8.10
C LEU A 148 17.40 1.26 9.63
N TYR A 149 16.29 0.80 10.20
CA TYR A 149 16.02 0.82 11.62
C TYR A 149 16.09 -0.57 12.25
N LEU A 150 16.58 -0.58 13.49
CA LEU A 150 16.38 -1.71 14.40
C LEU A 150 15.03 -1.54 15.10
N ASN A 151 13.97 -1.95 14.40
CA ASN A 151 12.56 -1.82 14.81
C ASN A 151 12.01 -3.11 15.48
N GLU A 152 10.72 -3.09 15.83
CA GLU A 152 10.00 -4.18 16.50
C GLU A 152 9.93 -5.48 15.70
N THR A 153 10.08 -5.42 14.37
CA THR A 153 10.17 -6.62 13.53
C THR A 153 11.60 -7.16 13.49
N THR A 154 12.58 -6.28 13.39
CA THR A 154 13.99 -6.68 13.24
C THR A 154 14.53 -7.43 14.46
N GLN A 155 13.95 -7.25 15.66
CA GLN A 155 14.35 -7.98 16.86
C GLN A 155 14.17 -9.51 16.73
N HIS A 156 13.29 -9.96 15.82
CA HIS A 156 13.05 -11.37 15.54
C HIS A 156 13.99 -11.94 14.45
N ALA A 157 14.80 -11.08 13.82
CA ALA A 157 15.65 -11.49 12.70
C ALA A 157 16.97 -12.11 13.18
N ASP A 158 17.38 -13.22 12.55
CA ASP A 158 18.71 -13.80 12.71
C ASP A 158 19.79 -12.94 12.04
N VAL A 159 19.43 -12.32 10.91
CA VAL A 159 20.32 -11.44 10.15
C VAL A 159 19.61 -10.14 9.82
N ILE A 160 20.24 -9.03 10.21
CA ILE A 160 19.80 -7.69 9.84
C ILE A 160 20.80 -7.13 8.85
N LEU A 161 20.33 -6.83 7.64
CA LEU A 161 21.11 -6.21 6.58
C LEU A 161 20.76 -4.71 6.54
N PRO A 162 21.75 -3.82 6.59
CA PRO A 162 21.48 -2.39 6.69
C PRO A 162 20.85 -1.86 5.39
N GLY A 163 19.68 -1.25 5.50
CA GLY A 163 19.08 -0.45 4.42
C GLY A 163 19.73 0.92 4.33
N ARG A 164 19.69 1.54 3.14
CA ARG A 164 20.13 2.92 2.94
C ARG A 164 19.04 3.91 3.33
N SER A 165 19.44 5.14 3.63
CA SER A 165 18.50 6.25 3.73
C SER A 165 17.87 6.52 2.36
N PRO A 166 16.57 6.87 2.27
CA PRO A 166 15.98 7.35 1.02
C PRO A 166 16.63 8.62 0.46
N LEU A 167 17.51 9.27 1.23
CA LEU A 167 18.30 10.43 0.80
C LEU A 167 19.63 10.03 0.15
N GLU A 168 20.03 8.76 0.24
CA GLU A 168 21.26 8.18 -0.34
C GLU A 168 20.96 7.38 -1.63
N ASP A 169 19.68 7.15 -1.94
CA ASP A 169 19.23 6.47 -3.16
C ASP A 169 18.52 7.43 -4.11
N SER A 170 18.52 7.08 -5.40
CA SER A 170 17.70 7.79 -6.38
C SER A 170 16.22 7.42 -6.25
N HIS A 171 15.34 8.35 -6.63
CA HIS A 171 13.91 8.16 -6.50
C HIS A 171 13.17 8.45 -7.82
N PHE A 172 12.34 7.50 -8.22
CA PHE A 172 11.35 7.61 -9.28
C PHE A 172 10.01 7.12 -8.76
N ASP A 173 8.95 7.92 -8.92
CA ASP A 173 7.64 7.57 -8.40
C ASP A 173 6.91 6.59 -9.35
N VAL A 174 6.76 5.34 -8.91
CA VAL A 174 6.06 4.29 -9.68
C VAL A 174 4.55 4.28 -9.40
N VAL A 175 4.15 4.62 -8.17
CA VAL A 175 2.80 4.38 -7.66
C VAL A 175 1.93 5.64 -7.77
N PHE A 176 2.39 6.78 -7.26
CA PHE A 176 1.55 7.98 -7.20
C PHE A 176 1.42 8.71 -8.53
N ASN A 177 2.29 8.44 -9.50
CA ASN A 177 2.06 8.87 -10.88
C ASN A 177 0.76 8.30 -11.48
N GLN A 178 0.25 7.16 -10.95
CA GLN A 178 -1.04 6.59 -11.34
C GLN A 178 -2.23 7.21 -10.60
N PHE A 179 -1.99 8.10 -9.63
CA PHE A 179 -3.00 8.83 -8.86
C PHE A 179 -2.89 10.35 -9.02
N ALA A 180 -2.01 10.84 -9.90
CA ALA A 180 -1.77 12.25 -10.09
C ALA A 180 -2.95 12.93 -10.81
N CYS A 181 -3.30 14.16 -10.42
CA CYS A 181 -4.32 14.95 -11.13
C CYS A 181 -3.80 15.59 -12.44
N ARG A 182 -2.54 15.34 -12.79
CA ARG A 182 -1.88 15.84 -13.99
C ARG A 182 -0.75 14.88 -14.39
N ASN A 183 -0.58 14.66 -15.70
CA ASN A 183 0.51 13.81 -16.18
C ASN A 183 1.83 14.55 -15.95
N ASN A 184 2.69 13.97 -15.13
CA ASN A 184 4.00 14.52 -14.82
C ASN A 184 4.99 13.38 -14.61
N VAL A 185 6.27 13.70 -14.68
CA VAL A 185 7.34 12.74 -14.43
C VAL A 185 8.52 13.44 -13.79
N ARG A 186 9.13 12.80 -12.79
CA ARG A 186 10.28 13.34 -12.06
C ARG A 186 11.22 12.22 -11.65
N PHE A 187 12.50 12.50 -11.74
CA PHE A 187 13.57 11.72 -11.13
C PHE A 187 14.29 12.61 -10.12
N SER A 188 14.61 12.06 -8.96
CA SER A 188 15.43 12.74 -7.96
C SER A 188 16.71 11.94 -7.77
N PRO A 189 17.89 12.50 -8.07
CA PRO A 189 19.15 11.83 -7.72
C PRO A 189 19.33 11.78 -6.20
N PRO A 190 20.25 10.94 -5.68
CA PRO A 190 20.63 10.96 -4.28
C PRO A 190 21.02 12.36 -3.80
N VAL A 191 20.60 12.70 -2.58
CA VAL A 191 20.96 13.98 -1.94
C VAL A 191 22.27 13.86 -1.18
N PHE A 192 22.53 12.69 -0.61
CA PHE A 192 23.77 12.35 0.07
C PHE A 192 24.54 11.29 -0.71
N GLU A 193 25.87 11.35 -0.59
CA GLU A 193 26.73 10.28 -1.08
C GLU A 193 26.51 9.02 -0.25
N ALA A 194 26.47 7.87 -0.90
CA ALA A 194 26.38 6.59 -0.21
C ALA A 194 27.60 6.38 0.69
N VAL A 195 27.37 5.77 1.85
CA VAL A 195 28.45 5.37 2.76
C VAL A 195 29.34 4.34 2.04
N PRO A 196 30.69 4.49 2.08
CA PRO A 196 31.60 3.50 1.50
C PRO A 196 31.32 2.09 2.02
N ASP A 197 31.40 1.10 1.13
CA ASP A 197 31.18 -0.32 1.42
C ASP A 197 29.75 -0.70 1.88
N HIS A 198 28.80 0.24 1.86
CA HIS A 198 27.38 -0.08 2.07
C HIS A 198 26.76 -0.49 0.71
N PRO A 199 26.36 -1.76 0.52
CA PRO A 199 25.79 -2.21 -0.75
C PRO A 199 24.49 -1.47 -1.08
N GLU A 200 24.17 -1.36 -2.37
CA GLU A 200 22.84 -0.89 -2.77
C GLU A 200 21.79 -1.94 -2.39
N GLU A 201 20.56 -1.51 -2.11
CA GLU A 201 19.50 -2.44 -1.71
C GLU A 201 19.24 -3.49 -2.81
N TRP A 202 19.22 -3.07 -4.08
CA TRP A 202 18.99 -3.96 -5.22
C TRP A 202 20.10 -5.02 -5.37
N GLU A 203 21.35 -4.68 -5.09
CA GLU A 203 22.46 -5.64 -5.12
C GLU A 203 22.28 -6.69 -4.02
N THR A 204 21.84 -6.27 -2.84
CA THR A 204 21.58 -7.17 -1.72
C THR A 204 20.42 -8.11 -2.04
N LEU A 205 19.33 -7.61 -2.64
CA LEU A 205 18.20 -8.42 -3.07
C LEU A 205 18.59 -9.42 -4.16
N LEU A 206 19.38 -9.02 -5.16
CA LEU A 206 19.89 -9.95 -6.17
C LEU A 206 20.85 -10.98 -5.58
N ARG A 207 21.67 -10.61 -4.58
CA ARG A 207 22.55 -11.56 -3.88
C ARG A 207 21.74 -12.60 -3.13
N LEU A 208 20.70 -12.18 -2.40
CA LEU A 208 19.78 -13.10 -1.73
C LEU A 208 19.09 -14.02 -2.74
N ALA A 209 18.64 -13.49 -3.88
CA ALA A 209 18.08 -14.30 -4.96
C ALA A 209 19.10 -15.31 -5.50
N GLY A 210 20.36 -14.92 -5.70
CA GLY A 210 21.44 -15.81 -6.12
C GLY A 210 21.70 -16.95 -5.13
N ILE A 211 21.74 -16.63 -3.83
CA ILE A 211 21.88 -17.62 -2.75
C ILE A 211 20.72 -18.63 -2.79
N VAL A 212 19.48 -18.15 -2.86
CA VAL A 212 18.28 -19.00 -2.91
C VAL A 212 18.27 -19.88 -4.17
N ASN A 213 18.81 -19.39 -5.29
CA ASN A 213 18.96 -20.14 -6.53
C ASN A 213 20.21 -21.05 -6.55
N GLY A 214 20.93 -21.20 -5.43
CA GLY A 214 22.07 -22.12 -5.30
C GLY A 214 23.39 -21.61 -5.87
N GLN A 215 23.50 -20.33 -6.22
CA GLN A 215 24.75 -19.71 -6.69
C GLN A 215 25.73 -19.39 -5.54
N GLY A 216 25.24 -19.46 -4.30
CA GLY A 216 26.03 -19.15 -3.10
C GLY A 216 26.18 -17.64 -2.85
N PRO A 217 26.95 -17.26 -1.80
CA PRO A 217 27.11 -15.86 -1.39
C PRO A 217 27.87 -15.00 -2.41
N ASP A 218 28.68 -15.64 -3.27
CA ASP A 218 29.49 -14.98 -4.31
C ASP A 218 28.78 -14.90 -5.66
N ALA A 219 27.43 -14.89 -5.66
CA ALA A 219 26.62 -14.77 -6.86
C ALA A 219 27.02 -13.53 -7.70
N ASP A 220 27.09 -13.71 -9.02
CA ASP A 220 27.44 -12.64 -9.96
C ASP A 220 26.25 -11.69 -10.13
N ILE A 221 26.28 -10.58 -9.38
CA ILE A 221 25.21 -9.59 -9.34
C ILE A 221 25.04 -8.87 -10.68
N GLU A 222 26.13 -8.61 -11.39
CA GLU A 222 26.09 -7.97 -12.71
C GLU A 222 25.42 -8.88 -13.74
N ALA A 223 25.73 -10.18 -13.70
CA ALA A 223 25.05 -11.16 -14.56
C ALA A 223 23.56 -11.27 -14.23
N LEU A 224 23.18 -11.27 -12.94
CA LEU A 224 21.78 -11.31 -12.52
C LEU A 224 21.01 -10.05 -12.96
N ASP A 225 21.58 -8.87 -12.75
CA ASP A 225 21.00 -7.60 -13.22
C ASP A 225 20.86 -7.60 -14.75
N GLY A 226 21.88 -8.09 -15.47
CA GLY A 226 21.87 -8.27 -16.92
C GLY A 226 20.74 -9.19 -17.41
N LEU A 227 20.50 -10.30 -16.71
CA LEU A 227 19.40 -11.23 -17.00
C LEU A 227 18.02 -10.57 -16.80
N VAL A 228 17.87 -9.77 -15.73
CA VAL A 228 16.61 -9.05 -15.45
C VAL A 228 16.27 -8.10 -16.59
N ILE A 229 17.22 -7.24 -17.00
CA ILE A 229 16.94 -6.28 -18.07
C ILE A 229 16.78 -6.98 -19.43
N ALA A 230 17.55 -8.02 -19.71
CA ALA A 230 17.43 -8.78 -20.95
C ALA A 230 16.03 -9.41 -21.10
N SER A 231 15.49 -9.99 -20.02
CA SER A 231 14.13 -10.54 -20.01
C SER A 231 13.07 -9.48 -20.35
N GLN A 232 13.18 -8.28 -19.77
CA GLN A 232 12.25 -7.18 -20.03
C GLN A 232 12.35 -6.65 -21.46
N VAL A 233 13.57 -6.47 -21.98
CA VAL A 233 13.80 -6.05 -23.37
C VAL A 233 13.21 -7.07 -24.34
N GLN A 234 13.48 -8.37 -24.13
CA GLN A 234 12.96 -9.44 -24.98
C GLN A 234 11.42 -9.46 -25.00
N ALA A 235 10.79 -9.32 -23.83
CA ALA A 235 9.33 -9.23 -23.74
C ALA A 235 8.78 -8.02 -24.52
N ALA A 236 9.43 -6.86 -24.41
CA ALA A 236 8.97 -5.65 -25.07
C ALA A 236 9.20 -5.63 -26.59
N VAL A 237 10.30 -6.19 -27.12
CA VAL A 237 10.49 -6.30 -28.57
C VAL A 237 9.56 -7.34 -29.20
N GLY A 238 9.16 -8.36 -28.42
CA GLY A 238 8.24 -9.41 -28.85
C GLY A 238 6.76 -9.03 -28.79
N ALA A 239 6.39 -7.94 -28.10
CA ALA A 239 4.99 -7.55 -27.91
C ALA A 239 4.53 -6.57 -29.01
N ASP A 240 3.51 -6.94 -29.79
CA ASP A 240 2.99 -6.13 -30.92
C ASP A 240 2.56 -4.70 -30.53
N ALA A 241 2.04 -4.51 -29.32
CA ALA A 241 1.59 -3.21 -28.83
C ALA A 241 2.74 -2.32 -28.30
N SER A 242 3.98 -2.83 -28.29
CA SER A 242 5.14 -2.11 -27.78
C SER A 242 5.65 -1.07 -28.78
N PRO A 243 6.04 0.14 -28.34
CA PRO A 243 6.69 1.13 -29.21
C PRO A 243 8.01 0.66 -29.83
N ILE A 244 8.60 -0.42 -29.32
CA ILE A 244 9.87 -0.99 -29.78
C ILE A 244 9.70 -2.41 -30.37
N HIS A 245 8.47 -2.78 -30.75
CA HIS A 245 8.20 -4.07 -31.38
C HIS A 245 9.11 -4.32 -32.60
N GLY A 246 9.68 -5.52 -32.67
CA GLY A 246 10.54 -5.96 -33.79
C GLY A 246 11.93 -5.32 -33.85
N ARG A 247 12.31 -4.49 -32.88
CA ARG A 247 13.68 -3.93 -32.80
C ARG A 247 14.69 -4.99 -32.34
N ASP A 248 15.96 -4.76 -32.68
CA ASP A 248 17.05 -5.61 -32.21
C ASP A 248 17.28 -5.42 -30.71
N ALA A 249 17.16 -6.52 -29.96
CA ALA A 249 17.32 -6.50 -28.50
C ALA A 249 18.78 -6.26 -28.08
N GLY A 250 19.76 -6.69 -28.88
CA GLY A 250 21.18 -6.49 -28.59
C GLY A 250 21.59 -5.02 -28.68
N GLU A 251 21.10 -4.30 -29.70
CA GLU A 251 21.27 -2.85 -29.83
C GLU A 251 20.67 -2.11 -28.63
N ILE A 252 19.44 -2.45 -28.23
CA ILE A 252 18.78 -1.86 -27.06
C ILE A 252 19.57 -2.11 -25.77
N LEU A 253 20.04 -3.34 -25.56
CA LEU A 253 20.85 -3.68 -24.39
C LEU A 253 22.19 -2.94 -24.40
N SER A 254 22.80 -2.73 -25.56
CA SER A 254 24.03 -1.95 -25.69
C SER A 254 23.80 -0.47 -25.35
N GLU A 255 22.65 0.10 -25.71
CA GLU A 255 22.31 1.48 -25.34
C GLU A 255 22.07 1.66 -23.84
N LEU A 256 21.60 0.62 -23.15
CA LEU A 256 21.34 0.62 -21.71
C LEU A 256 22.59 0.30 -20.86
N ALA A 257 23.70 -0.10 -21.49
CA ALA A 257 24.89 -0.62 -20.81
C ALA A 257 25.64 0.40 -19.94
N ASN A 258 25.35 1.70 -20.10
CA ASN A 258 25.93 2.76 -19.28
C ASN A 258 25.25 2.91 -17.91
N ARG A 259 24.15 2.18 -17.66
CA ARG A 259 23.41 2.17 -16.39
C ARG A 259 23.32 0.76 -15.83
N ARG A 260 23.00 0.65 -14.54
CA ARG A 260 22.80 -0.62 -13.83
C ARG A 260 21.58 -0.54 -12.91
N GLY A 261 21.12 -1.70 -12.45
CA GLY A 261 20.10 -1.81 -11.42
C GLY A 261 18.81 -1.01 -11.72
N PRO A 262 18.21 -0.37 -10.70
CA PRO A 262 16.96 0.36 -10.83
C PRO A 262 16.98 1.46 -11.89
N GLU A 263 18.07 2.21 -12.01
CA GLU A 263 18.17 3.29 -12.99
C GLU A 263 18.14 2.79 -14.43
N ARG A 264 18.74 1.62 -14.70
CA ARG A 264 18.65 0.97 -16.01
C ARG A 264 17.23 0.53 -16.33
N VAL A 265 16.53 -0.04 -15.35
CA VAL A 265 15.12 -0.44 -15.50
C VAL A 265 14.23 0.78 -15.73
N ILE A 266 14.47 1.88 -14.99
CA ILE A 266 13.73 3.14 -15.15
C ILE A 266 13.99 3.74 -16.54
N ASP A 267 15.24 3.79 -17.00
CA ASP A 267 15.57 4.31 -18.33
C ASP A 267 14.89 3.49 -19.43
N PHE A 268 14.99 2.16 -19.37
CA PHE A 268 14.28 1.28 -20.29
C PHE A 268 12.77 1.51 -20.27
N ALA A 269 12.15 1.60 -19.09
CA ALA A 269 10.72 1.77 -18.95
C ALA A 269 10.23 3.16 -19.42
N LEU A 270 11.03 4.22 -19.23
CA LEU A 270 10.76 5.54 -19.77
C LEU A 270 10.84 5.54 -21.29
N ARG A 271 11.93 5.01 -21.85
CA ARG A 271 12.21 5.00 -23.29
C ARG A 271 11.23 4.13 -24.08
N SER A 272 10.80 3.00 -23.51
CA SER A 272 9.77 2.12 -24.08
C SER A 272 8.33 2.52 -23.70
N GLY A 273 8.16 3.50 -22.82
CA GLY A 273 6.86 3.96 -22.33
C GLY A 273 6.08 4.85 -23.31
N PRO A 274 4.86 5.29 -22.93
CA PRO A 274 3.97 6.06 -23.80
C PRO A 274 4.56 7.40 -24.27
N TYR A 275 5.45 8.01 -23.49
CA TYR A 275 6.13 9.27 -23.82
C TYR A 275 7.60 9.09 -24.19
N GLY A 276 8.10 7.85 -24.24
CA GLY A 276 9.51 7.54 -24.41
C GLY A 276 10.08 7.92 -25.76
N ASP A 277 11.40 7.98 -25.89
CA ASP A 277 12.08 8.19 -27.17
C ASP A 277 12.02 6.97 -28.11
N ALA A 278 11.46 5.84 -27.64
CA ALA A 278 11.45 4.56 -28.33
C ALA A 278 12.84 4.19 -28.86
N PHE A 279 13.87 4.42 -28.04
CA PHE A 279 15.28 4.19 -28.35
C PHE A 279 15.75 4.96 -29.61
N GLY A 280 15.48 6.27 -29.63
CA GLY A 280 15.90 7.19 -30.70
C GLY A 280 14.92 7.36 -31.87
N ALA A 281 13.86 6.55 -31.97
CA ALA A 281 12.85 6.70 -33.02
C ALA A 281 11.96 7.94 -32.86
N ARG A 282 11.84 8.47 -31.63
CA ARG A 282 11.13 9.70 -31.28
C ARG A 282 12.11 10.66 -30.61
N PRO A 283 12.76 11.58 -31.35
CA PRO A 283 13.84 12.43 -30.83
C PRO A 283 13.48 13.25 -29.59
N ASP A 284 12.21 13.64 -29.46
CA ASP A 284 11.71 14.45 -28.35
C ASP A 284 11.13 13.63 -27.18
N GLY A 285 11.25 12.30 -27.23
CA GLY A 285 10.72 11.44 -26.18
C GLY A 285 11.56 11.42 -24.90
N LEU A 286 11.01 10.78 -23.88
CA LEU A 286 11.64 10.62 -22.57
C LEU A 286 12.74 9.56 -22.58
N SER A 287 13.79 9.87 -21.83
CA SER A 287 14.81 8.97 -21.32
C SER A 287 15.18 9.44 -19.91
N LEU A 288 15.85 8.60 -19.13
CA LEU A 288 16.33 9.00 -17.81
C LEU A 288 17.32 10.16 -17.92
N ALA A 289 18.19 10.16 -18.94
CA ALA A 289 19.12 11.27 -19.19
C ALA A 289 18.41 12.62 -19.44
N ARG A 290 17.28 12.60 -20.17
CA ARG A 290 16.47 13.81 -20.38
C ARG A 290 15.83 14.29 -19.08
N LEU A 291 15.42 13.36 -18.21
CA LEU A 291 14.78 13.67 -16.95
C LEU A 291 15.78 14.20 -15.90
N GLU A 292 17.00 13.66 -15.88
CA GLU A 292 18.13 14.17 -15.08
C GLU A 292 18.49 15.62 -15.46
N ALA A 293 18.40 15.96 -16.75
CA ALA A 293 18.57 17.33 -17.23
C ALA A 293 17.42 18.29 -16.85
N GLN A 294 16.34 17.79 -16.25
CA GLN A 294 15.14 18.53 -15.86
C GLN A 294 14.85 18.31 -14.35
N PRO A 295 15.62 18.93 -13.43
CA PRO A 295 15.57 18.63 -11.99
C PRO A 295 14.23 18.93 -11.32
N HIS A 296 13.39 19.76 -11.94
CA HIS A 296 12.04 20.08 -11.48
C HIS A 296 10.96 19.13 -12.04
N GLY A 297 11.36 18.10 -12.80
CA GLY A 297 10.46 17.23 -13.52
C GLY A 297 9.94 17.84 -14.82
N ILE A 298 9.15 17.06 -15.54
CA ILE A 298 8.54 17.44 -16.82
C ILE A 298 7.02 17.34 -16.68
N ASP A 299 6.33 18.42 -17.04
CA ASP A 299 4.88 18.43 -17.21
C ASP A 299 4.52 17.76 -18.55
N LEU A 300 3.80 16.66 -18.49
CA LEU A 300 3.37 15.87 -19.66
C LEU A 300 1.95 16.25 -20.11
N GLY A 301 1.35 17.26 -19.49
CA GLY A 301 0.05 17.81 -19.87
C GLY A 301 -1.09 17.42 -18.94
N ALA A 302 -2.28 17.92 -19.28
CA ALA A 302 -3.51 17.58 -18.56
C ALA A 302 -3.85 16.09 -18.72
N LEU A 303 -4.73 15.59 -17.84
CA LEU A 303 -5.37 14.31 -18.07
C LEU A 303 -6.31 14.45 -19.28
N GLU A 304 -6.32 13.44 -20.14
CA GLU A 304 -7.21 13.33 -21.29
C GLU A 304 -8.07 12.07 -21.12
N PRO A 305 -9.28 11.99 -21.71
CA PRO A 305 -10.05 10.76 -21.73
C PRO A 305 -9.26 9.61 -22.35
N ARG A 306 -9.27 8.44 -21.70
CA ARG A 306 -8.49 7.26 -22.05
C ARG A 306 -9.31 5.99 -22.18
N VAL A 307 -10.61 5.99 -21.93
CA VAL A 307 -11.48 4.84 -22.23
C VAL A 307 -11.72 4.79 -23.75
N PRO A 308 -11.47 3.65 -24.44
CA PRO A 308 -11.16 2.31 -23.92
C PRO A 308 -9.65 1.95 -23.88
N GLU A 309 -8.73 2.85 -24.23
CA GLU A 309 -7.26 2.63 -24.23
C GLU A 309 -6.77 1.91 -22.95
N LEU A 310 -7.22 2.33 -21.78
CA LEU A 310 -6.78 1.78 -20.49
C LEU A 310 -7.47 0.48 -20.07
N LEU A 311 -8.60 0.12 -20.70
CA LEU A 311 -9.42 -0.99 -20.24
C LEU A 311 -8.73 -2.33 -20.50
N ARG A 312 -8.64 -3.15 -19.45
CA ARG A 312 -8.12 -4.53 -19.50
C ARG A 312 -9.20 -5.55 -19.10
N THR A 313 -10.47 -5.18 -19.24
CA THR A 313 -11.62 -6.04 -18.97
C THR A 313 -11.81 -7.06 -20.10
N PRO A 314 -12.34 -8.27 -19.81
CA PRO A 314 -12.63 -9.27 -20.84
C PRO A 314 -13.60 -8.78 -21.93
N SER A 315 -14.56 -7.94 -21.55
CA SER A 315 -15.54 -7.37 -22.49
C SER A 315 -15.04 -6.18 -23.30
N GLY A 316 -13.87 -5.61 -22.97
CA GLY A 316 -13.38 -4.35 -23.51
C GLY A 316 -14.24 -3.13 -23.14
N LYS A 317 -15.13 -3.28 -22.15
CA LYS A 317 -16.04 -2.25 -21.65
C LYS A 317 -15.85 -2.04 -20.15
N ILE A 318 -16.44 -0.98 -19.62
CA ILE A 318 -16.59 -0.81 -18.16
C ILE A 318 -17.62 -1.83 -17.67
N GLU A 319 -17.18 -2.79 -16.87
CA GLU A 319 -18.03 -3.84 -16.31
C GLU A 319 -18.63 -3.35 -14.99
N LEU A 320 -19.79 -2.67 -15.06
CA LEU A 320 -20.46 -2.07 -13.90
C LEU A 320 -21.03 -3.07 -12.90
N ALA A 321 -21.19 -4.32 -13.29
CA ALA A 321 -21.87 -5.36 -12.52
C ALA A 321 -21.03 -6.65 -12.50
N PRO A 322 -19.78 -6.60 -11.99
CA PRO A 322 -18.94 -7.79 -11.94
C PRO A 322 -19.52 -8.78 -10.93
N GLU A 323 -19.68 -10.03 -11.36
CA GLU A 323 -20.37 -11.07 -10.59
C GLU A 323 -19.81 -11.26 -9.17
N PRO A 324 -18.48 -11.26 -8.94
CA PRO A 324 -17.95 -11.44 -7.58
C PRO A 324 -18.36 -10.32 -6.61
N ILE A 325 -18.51 -9.08 -7.08
CA ILE A 325 -18.95 -7.96 -6.25
C ILE A 325 -20.45 -8.05 -5.99
N LEU A 326 -21.24 -8.40 -7.02
CA LEU A 326 -22.68 -8.57 -6.87
C LEU A 326 -23.04 -9.70 -5.91
N ALA A 327 -22.28 -10.80 -5.93
CA ALA A 327 -22.48 -11.93 -5.03
C ALA A 327 -22.28 -11.55 -3.55
N ASP A 328 -21.48 -10.52 -3.25
CA ASP A 328 -21.23 -10.05 -1.88
C ASP A 328 -22.33 -9.12 -1.34
N LEU A 329 -23.27 -8.70 -2.19
CA LEU A 329 -24.40 -7.85 -1.78
C LEU A 329 -25.38 -8.57 -0.86
N ASP A 330 -25.51 -9.90 -0.97
CA ASP A 330 -26.35 -10.69 -0.07
C ASP A 330 -25.79 -10.62 1.36
N ARG A 331 -24.46 -10.78 1.53
CA ARG A 331 -23.80 -10.60 2.83
C ARG A 331 -24.00 -9.19 3.37
N LEU A 332 -23.95 -8.18 2.50
CA LEU A 332 -24.22 -6.78 2.91
C LEU A 332 -25.66 -6.61 3.42
N ALA A 333 -26.63 -7.23 2.76
CA ALA A 333 -28.04 -7.16 3.15
C ALA A 333 -28.32 -7.84 4.50
N GLU A 334 -27.56 -8.88 4.85
CA GLU A 334 -27.64 -9.57 6.14
C GLU A 334 -27.02 -8.76 7.30
N VAL A 335 -26.08 -7.86 7.01
CA VAL A 335 -25.46 -7.02 8.03
C VAL A 335 -26.44 -5.94 8.48
N GLN A 336 -26.97 -6.13 9.69
CA GLN A 336 -27.67 -5.05 10.39
C GLN A 336 -26.69 -3.89 10.67
N PRO A 337 -27.07 -2.63 10.40
CA PRO A 337 -26.26 -1.47 10.77
C PRO A 337 -25.89 -1.55 12.25
N ALA A 338 -24.58 -1.55 12.57
CA ALA A 338 -24.07 -1.58 13.94
C ALA A 338 -24.68 -0.48 14.85
N ALA A 339 -25.21 0.58 14.24
CA ALA A 339 -26.03 1.62 14.87
C ALA A 339 -27.27 1.10 15.64
N SER A 340 -27.65 -0.17 15.52
CA SER A 340 -28.74 -0.79 16.30
C SER A 340 -28.30 -1.55 17.55
N ARG A 341 -26.99 -1.69 17.85
CA ARG A 341 -26.51 -2.39 19.05
C ARG A 341 -26.31 -1.42 20.21
N GLY A 342 -27.39 -1.14 20.94
CA GLY A 342 -27.46 -0.19 22.06
C GLY A 342 -26.20 -0.08 22.93
N GLY A 343 -25.39 0.96 22.68
CA GLY A 343 -24.23 1.32 23.50
C GLY A 343 -22.88 0.73 23.06
N ALA A 344 -22.84 -0.09 22.01
CA ALA A 344 -21.59 -0.62 21.44
C ALA A 344 -20.76 0.49 20.77
N LEU A 345 -19.45 0.50 21.02
CA LEU A 345 -18.51 1.41 20.39
C LEU A 345 -17.78 0.71 19.25
N VAL A 346 -17.39 1.47 18.23
CA VAL A 346 -16.46 1.02 17.19
C VAL A 346 -15.21 1.88 17.15
N LEU A 347 -14.08 1.26 16.81
CA LEU A 347 -12.78 1.90 16.66
C LEU A 347 -12.50 2.22 15.19
N ILE A 348 -11.99 3.42 14.95
CA ILE A 348 -11.41 3.83 13.67
C ILE A 348 -9.96 4.29 13.84
N GLY A 349 -9.11 4.04 12.84
CA GLY A 349 -7.76 4.58 12.81
C GLY A 349 -7.73 6.07 12.48
N ARG A 350 -6.67 6.77 12.88
CA ARG A 350 -6.35 8.12 12.36
C ARG A 350 -4.87 8.29 12.05
N ARG A 351 -4.56 9.25 11.18
CA ARG A 351 -3.19 9.65 10.81
C ARG A 351 -2.86 11.01 11.42
N SER A 352 -1.58 11.24 11.71
CA SER A 352 -1.04 12.53 12.16
C SER A 352 -0.10 13.07 11.08
N LEU A 353 -0.18 14.36 10.76
CA LEU A 353 0.67 15.00 9.73
C LEU A 353 2.18 14.87 9.98
N ARG A 354 2.58 14.60 11.23
CA ARG A 354 3.99 14.42 11.63
C ARG A 354 4.37 12.93 11.79
N SER A 355 3.57 12.04 11.25
CA SER A 355 3.76 10.59 11.31
C SER A 355 3.60 10.01 9.92
N ASN A 356 4.49 9.08 9.57
CA ASN A 356 4.33 8.18 8.44
C ASN A 356 4.47 6.76 8.98
N ASN A 357 3.34 6.07 9.06
CA ASN A 357 3.23 4.73 9.66
C ASN A 357 3.98 4.64 11.00
N SER A 358 4.77 3.59 11.19
CA SER A 358 5.64 3.38 12.36
C SER A 358 7.06 3.92 12.15
N TRP A 359 7.32 4.65 11.07
CA TRP A 359 8.68 4.90 10.60
C TRP A 359 9.26 6.23 11.10
N MET A 360 8.43 7.26 11.14
CA MET A 360 8.88 8.63 11.42
C MET A 360 8.87 9.02 12.90
N HIS A 361 8.43 8.14 13.80
CA HIS A 361 8.40 8.43 15.24
C HIS A 361 9.81 8.50 15.87
N ASN A 362 10.84 7.97 15.21
CA ASN A 362 12.21 8.08 15.70
C ASN A 362 12.94 9.37 15.26
N ILE A 363 12.23 10.33 14.66
CA ILE A 363 12.80 11.61 14.20
C ILE A 363 12.44 12.72 15.22
N PRO A 364 13.41 13.29 15.96
CA PRO A 364 13.14 14.23 17.06
C PRO A 364 12.27 15.43 16.67
N VAL A 365 12.59 16.05 15.53
CA VAL A 365 11.87 17.23 15.02
C VAL A 365 10.43 16.92 14.64
N LEU A 366 10.02 15.65 14.50
CA LEU A 366 8.63 15.26 14.26
C LEU A 366 7.88 14.92 15.56
N MET A 367 8.59 14.57 16.65
CA MET A 367 7.98 14.10 17.92
C MET A 367 7.90 15.15 19.03
N THR A 368 8.20 16.42 18.74
CA THR A 368 8.04 17.51 19.72
C THR A 368 6.58 17.89 19.99
N GLY A 369 6.30 18.43 21.19
CA GLY A 369 5.00 18.97 21.59
C GLY A 369 4.21 18.04 22.50
N LYS A 370 2.87 18.17 22.49
CA LYS A 370 1.96 17.34 23.30
C LYS A 370 1.96 15.88 22.84
N PRO A 371 1.72 14.90 23.75
CA PRO A 371 1.46 13.52 23.36
C PRO A 371 0.35 13.45 22.30
N ARG A 372 0.54 12.57 21.29
CA ARG A 372 -0.38 12.44 20.15
C ARG A 372 -1.09 11.09 20.11
N CYS A 373 -0.59 10.10 20.83
CA CYS A 373 -1.23 8.80 20.95
C CYS A 373 -2.29 8.84 22.05
N THR A 374 -3.48 9.31 21.69
CA THR A 374 -4.65 9.44 22.56
C THR A 374 -5.86 8.76 21.92
N MET A 375 -6.86 8.39 22.70
CA MET A 375 -8.14 7.93 22.19
C MET A 375 -9.11 9.12 22.12
N HIS A 376 -9.52 9.50 20.90
CA HIS A 376 -10.60 10.48 20.75
C HIS A 376 -11.94 9.82 21.10
N VAL A 377 -12.75 10.50 21.90
CA VAL A 377 -14.10 10.07 22.28
C VAL A 377 -15.05 11.27 22.32
N HIS A 378 -16.29 11.07 21.86
CA HIS A 378 -17.31 12.12 21.88
C HIS A 378 -17.73 12.45 23.33
N PRO A 379 -18.03 13.72 23.69
CA PRO A 379 -18.41 14.10 25.05
C PRO A 379 -19.56 13.29 25.65
N SER A 380 -20.57 12.93 24.84
CA SER A 380 -21.70 12.10 25.32
C SER A 380 -21.26 10.70 25.72
N ASP A 381 -20.31 10.10 25.01
CA ASP A 381 -19.81 8.77 25.32
C ASP A 381 -18.83 8.80 26.49
N ALA A 382 -18.02 9.86 26.59
CA ALA A 382 -17.17 10.08 27.76
C ALA A 382 -18.01 10.20 29.03
N GLN A 383 -19.08 10.99 29.01
CA GLN A 383 -20.01 11.11 30.13
C GLN A 383 -20.70 9.77 30.44
N ARG A 384 -21.18 9.06 29.42
CA ARG A 384 -21.87 7.77 29.55
C ARG A 384 -20.98 6.69 30.17
N LEU A 385 -19.68 6.70 29.87
CA LEU A 385 -18.71 5.69 30.28
C LEU A 385 -17.84 6.12 31.48
N GLY A 386 -18.05 7.33 32.01
CA GLY A 386 -17.26 7.86 33.12
C GLY A 386 -15.79 8.11 32.76
N LEU A 387 -15.52 8.49 31.51
CA LEU A 387 -14.16 8.77 31.03
C LEU A 387 -13.80 10.24 31.28
N GLU A 388 -12.61 10.46 31.83
CA GLU A 388 -12.07 11.80 32.10
C GLU A 388 -10.94 12.15 31.12
N ALA A 389 -10.90 13.39 30.66
CA ALA A 389 -9.86 13.84 29.74
C ALA A 389 -8.47 13.74 30.38
N GLY A 390 -7.52 13.10 29.67
CA GLY A 390 -6.16 12.84 30.13
C GLY A 390 -6.01 11.60 31.02
N ALA A 391 -7.09 11.04 31.57
CA ALA A 391 -7.04 9.77 32.29
C ALA A 391 -6.84 8.60 31.31
N LEU A 392 -6.39 7.45 31.83
CA LEU A 392 -6.27 6.23 31.04
C LEU A 392 -7.64 5.53 30.92
N ALA A 393 -7.87 4.92 29.76
CA ALA A 393 -8.97 4.00 29.55
C ALA A 393 -8.45 2.73 28.90
N ARG A 394 -9.01 1.58 29.31
CA ARG A 394 -8.78 0.30 28.65
C ARG A 394 -9.74 0.16 27.48
N VAL A 395 -9.18 -0.10 26.30
CA VAL A 395 -9.93 -0.43 25.09
C VAL A 395 -9.69 -1.89 24.80
N THR A 396 -10.77 -2.65 24.59
CA THR A 396 -10.71 -4.10 24.37
C THR A 396 -11.53 -4.47 23.14
N SER A 397 -10.98 -5.34 22.30
CA SER A 397 -11.68 -5.99 21.19
C SER A 397 -11.61 -7.50 21.35
N ARG A 398 -12.06 -8.25 20.34
CA ARG A 398 -11.86 -9.71 20.28
C ARG A 398 -10.37 -10.09 20.23
N ALA A 399 -9.53 -9.26 19.62
CA ALA A 399 -8.13 -9.57 19.36
C ALA A 399 -7.20 -9.26 20.56
N GLY A 400 -7.50 -8.22 21.32
CA GLY A 400 -6.61 -7.78 22.39
C GLY A 400 -7.12 -6.59 23.19
N SER A 401 -6.23 -5.99 23.98
CA SER A 401 -6.53 -4.79 24.78
C SER A 401 -5.34 -3.85 24.85
N VAL A 402 -5.61 -2.55 24.95
CA VAL A 402 -4.60 -1.49 25.14
C VAL A 402 -5.11 -0.47 26.16
N ASP A 403 -4.20 0.13 26.92
CA ASP A 403 -4.50 1.21 27.86
C ASP A 403 -4.02 2.53 27.28
N VAL A 404 -4.95 3.45 27.01
CA VAL A 404 -4.69 4.66 26.21
C VAL A 404 -5.25 5.91 26.89
N PRO A 405 -4.52 7.04 26.87
CA PRO A 405 -5.03 8.31 27.40
C PRO A 405 -6.26 8.80 26.62
N VAL A 406 -7.27 9.28 27.35
CA VAL A 406 -8.53 9.79 26.79
C VAL A 406 -8.38 11.23 26.32
N GLU A 407 -8.88 11.53 25.12
CA GLU A 407 -9.06 12.88 24.60
C GLU A 407 -10.53 13.09 24.24
N VAL A 408 -11.21 13.97 24.98
CA VAL A 408 -12.63 14.27 24.76
C VAL A 408 -12.76 15.35 23.70
N THR A 409 -13.48 15.07 22.62
CA THR A 409 -13.68 16.00 21.50
C THR A 409 -14.98 15.73 20.75
N ASP A 410 -15.68 16.78 20.32
CA ASP A 410 -16.88 16.70 19.48
C ASP A 410 -16.57 16.51 17.98
N ALA A 411 -15.29 16.47 17.60
CA ALA A 411 -14.84 16.19 16.24
C ALA A 411 -15.00 14.72 15.82
N ILE A 412 -15.45 13.85 16.72
CA ILE A 412 -15.74 12.43 16.46
C ILE A 412 -17.21 12.14 16.75
N MET A 413 -17.84 11.27 15.96
CA MET A 413 -19.25 10.97 16.12
C MET A 413 -19.52 10.16 17.41
N PRO A 414 -20.69 10.33 18.06
CA PRO A 414 -21.13 9.42 19.11
C PRO A 414 -21.13 7.97 18.62
N GLY A 415 -20.75 7.04 19.50
CA GLY A 415 -20.62 5.63 19.18
C GLY A 415 -19.27 5.22 18.58
N VAL A 416 -18.35 6.17 18.36
CA VAL A 416 -17.05 5.92 17.72
C VAL A 416 -15.92 6.44 18.59
N VAL A 417 -14.86 5.64 18.69
CA VAL A 417 -13.57 6.06 19.26
C VAL A 417 -12.49 5.99 18.19
N SER A 418 -11.44 6.80 18.33
CA SER A 418 -10.32 6.78 17.39
C SER A 418 -8.98 6.71 18.11
N ILE A 419 -8.08 5.84 17.64
CA ILE A 419 -6.69 5.72 18.10
C ILE A 419 -5.77 5.88 16.87
N PRO A 420 -4.65 6.61 16.96
CA PRO A 420 -3.80 6.84 15.80
C PRO A 420 -2.99 5.59 15.45
N HIS A 421 -2.77 5.35 14.17
CA HIS A 421 -1.96 4.24 13.69
C HIS A 421 -0.46 4.51 13.90
N GLY A 422 0.32 3.44 14.07
CA GLY A 422 1.79 3.44 13.93
C GLY A 422 2.56 3.63 15.23
N TRP A 423 1.87 3.64 16.37
CA TRP A 423 2.45 3.74 17.70
C TRP A 423 2.62 2.36 18.34
N GLY A 424 3.16 2.30 19.55
CA GLY A 424 3.52 1.07 20.28
C GLY A 424 5.00 0.74 20.17
N HIS A 425 5.86 1.75 20.30
CA HIS A 425 7.33 1.62 20.21
C HIS A 425 7.97 1.29 21.56
N ASP A 426 7.43 0.30 22.26
CA ASP A 426 7.81 -0.07 23.64
C ASP A 426 8.62 -1.37 23.75
N GLN A 427 9.03 -1.94 22.60
CA GLN A 427 9.81 -3.18 22.58
C GLN A 427 11.25 -2.95 23.03
N PRO A 428 11.75 -3.67 24.05
CA PRO A 428 13.06 -3.40 24.66
C PRO A 428 14.25 -3.51 23.71
N GLU A 429 14.19 -4.45 22.76
CA GLU A 429 15.29 -4.72 21.82
C GLU A 429 15.27 -3.79 20.59
N SER A 430 14.19 -3.01 20.41
CA SER A 430 14.16 -1.97 19.38
C SER A 430 15.13 -0.84 19.75
N ARG A 431 15.90 -0.34 18.77
CA ARG A 431 16.81 0.81 18.99
C ARG A 431 16.20 2.12 18.49
N LEU A 432 14.91 2.31 18.76
CA LEU A 432 14.14 3.49 18.40
C LEU A 432 14.06 4.48 19.57
N GLY A 433 15.22 4.96 20.04
CA GLY A 433 15.32 5.71 21.30
C GLY A 433 14.38 6.92 21.42
N VAL A 434 14.19 7.68 20.35
CA VAL A 434 13.28 8.85 20.35
C VAL A 434 11.82 8.40 20.39
N ALA A 435 11.46 7.34 19.67
CA ALA A 435 10.11 6.81 19.67
C ALA A 435 9.76 6.18 21.03
N ALA A 436 10.73 5.52 21.68
CA ALA A 436 10.60 4.86 22.97
C ALA A 436 10.40 5.84 24.14
N GLU A 437 10.77 7.12 24.01
CA GLU A 437 10.46 8.13 25.04
C GLU A 437 8.95 8.30 25.24
N ARG A 438 8.16 8.09 24.18
CA ARG A 438 6.70 8.26 24.16
C ARG A 438 6.08 7.22 23.23
N PRO A 439 6.10 5.94 23.62
CA PRO A 439 5.82 4.84 22.70
C PRO A 439 4.37 4.84 22.19
N GLY A 440 3.43 5.39 22.96
CA GLY A 440 1.99 5.32 22.66
C GLY A 440 1.49 3.88 22.74
N VAL A 441 0.39 3.58 22.06
CA VAL A 441 -0.19 2.23 21.99
C VAL A 441 -0.33 1.76 20.54
N ASN A 442 -0.15 0.45 20.32
CA ASN A 442 -0.39 -0.13 19.00
C ASN A 442 -1.87 -0.45 18.79
N ALA A 443 -2.56 0.34 17.96
CA ALA A 443 -3.96 0.10 17.62
C ALA A 443 -4.21 -1.26 16.93
N ASN A 444 -3.21 -1.83 16.27
CA ASN A 444 -3.36 -3.11 15.57
C ASN A 444 -3.40 -4.33 16.52
N VAL A 445 -3.13 -4.13 17.82
CA VAL A 445 -3.45 -5.12 18.87
C VAL A 445 -4.98 -5.33 18.97
N LEU A 446 -5.77 -4.31 18.62
CA LEU A 446 -7.22 -4.36 18.69
C LEU A 446 -7.87 -4.85 17.39
N THR A 447 -7.17 -4.82 16.25
CA THR A 447 -7.72 -5.22 14.96
C THR A 447 -7.71 -6.73 14.80
N ASP A 448 -8.84 -7.27 14.38
CA ASP A 448 -9.12 -8.69 14.23
C ASP A 448 -8.47 -9.26 12.96
N GLU A 449 -7.66 -10.33 13.09
CA GLU A 449 -7.00 -10.97 11.96
C GLU A 449 -7.90 -11.89 11.10
N PHE A 450 -9.11 -12.20 11.55
CA PHE A 450 -10.09 -13.00 10.81
C PHE A 450 -11.09 -12.16 10.02
N GLU A 451 -11.20 -10.87 10.34
CA GLU A 451 -12.07 -9.93 9.63
C GLU A 451 -11.35 -9.37 8.39
N LEU A 452 -11.77 -9.85 7.22
CA LEU A 452 -11.23 -9.46 5.92
C LEU A 452 -12.35 -9.01 4.97
N ASP A 453 -12.02 -8.13 4.04
CA ASP A 453 -12.79 -7.95 2.81
C ASP A 453 -12.47 -9.11 1.85
N PRO A 454 -13.41 -10.05 1.58
CA PRO A 454 -13.11 -11.31 0.93
C PRO A 454 -12.63 -11.17 -0.51
N LEU A 455 -12.99 -10.07 -1.18
CA LEU A 455 -12.64 -9.83 -2.58
C LEU A 455 -11.25 -9.21 -2.76
N SER A 456 -10.82 -8.34 -1.84
CA SER A 456 -9.51 -7.70 -1.89
C SER A 456 -8.46 -8.36 -0.99
N GLY A 457 -8.88 -9.15 -0.01
CA GLY A 457 -7.99 -9.70 1.02
C GLY A 457 -7.56 -8.68 2.06
N ASN A 458 -8.04 -7.43 2.00
CA ASN A 458 -7.69 -6.39 2.95
C ASN A 458 -8.26 -6.69 4.33
N SER A 459 -7.48 -6.39 5.36
CA SER A 459 -7.96 -6.47 6.75
C SER A 459 -8.93 -5.36 7.10
N VAL A 460 -9.90 -5.68 7.97
CA VAL A 460 -10.83 -4.70 8.52
C VAL A 460 -10.14 -3.90 9.63
N LEU A 461 -9.77 -2.65 9.32
CA LEU A 461 -9.00 -1.78 10.21
C LEU A 461 -9.80 -0.61 10.77
N ASN A 462 -10.98 -0.31 10.24
CA ASN A 462 -11.93 0.61 10.88
C ASN A 462 -13.27 -0.07 11.16
N GLY A 463 -14.10 0.53 11.99
CA GLY A 463 -15.37 -0.07 12.38
C GLY A 463 -15.18 -1.29 13.29
N VAL A 464 -14.00 -1.44 13.92
CA VAL A 464 -13.68 -2.58 14.77
C VAL A 464 -14.50 -2.49 16.06
N PRO A 465 -15.33 -3.48 16.41
CA PRO A 465 -16.11 -3.44 17.64
C PRO A 465 -15.20 -3.44 18.88
N VAL A 466 -15.44 -2.51 19.80
CA VAL A 466 -14.67 -2.37 21.04
C VAL A 466 -15.54 -2.07 22.26
N SER A 467 -15.05 -2.46 23.43
CA SER A 467 -15.52 -1.96 24.73
C SER A 467 -14.47 -1.01 25.32
N VAL A 468 -14.93 0.00 26.04
CA VAL A 468 -14.06 1.01 26.67
C VAL A 468 -14.41 1.13 28.15
N GLN A 469 -13.40 1.09 29.00
CA GLN A 469 -13.55 1.16 30.46
C GLN A 469 -12.54 2.17 31.05
N ALA A 470 -12.99 3.04 31.97
CA ALA A 470 -12.11 3.91 32.74
C ALA A 470 -11.18 3.09 33.66
N LEU A 471 -9.94 3.56 33.86
CA LEU A 471 -8.94 2.92 34.73
C LEU A 471 -8.65 3.70 36.01
#